data_AF-A0A7V9P8J6-F1
#
_entry.id   AF-A0A7V9P8J6-F1
#
_cell.length_a   1.000
_cell.length_b   1.000
_cell.length_c   1.000
_cell.angle_alpha   90.00
_cell.angle_beta   90.00
_cell.angle_gamma   90.00
#
_symmetry.space_group_name_H-M   'P 1'
#
loop_
_entity.id
_entity.type
_entity.pdbx_description
1 polymer ?
#
loop_
_entity_poly.entity_id
_entity_poly.type
_entity_poly.pdbx_seq_one_letter_code
_entity_poly.pdbx_strand_id
1 'polypeptide(L)'
;MPSEISIVTKTSERVSKNLSNLPQQTEISRERREQAYAKLLEGQRYLLKTKQERYLLSAKQVRSEAALTSVARLARAAFQKAVELDPTLAEAYTALAEITLSTPPNGLEEALMLANIAVKINPD
;
A
#
# COMPACT_ATOMS: atom_id res chain seq x y z
N MET A 1 22.61 -27.28 0.05
CA MET A 1 21.33 -27.19 -0.67
C MET A 1 20.90 -25.74 -0.64
N PRO A 2 21.02 -24.97 -1.73
CA PRO A 2 20.55 -23.59 -1.73
C PRO A 2 19.02 -23.61 -1.66
N SER A 3 18.47 -22.99 -0.62
CA SER A 3 17.05 -22.82 -0.39
C SER A 3 16.44 -22.05 -1.56
N GLU A 4 15.46 -22.63 -2.24
CA GLU A 4 14.62 -21.94 -3.20
C GLU A 4 13.95 -20.75 -2.50
N ILE A 5 14.48 -19.55 -2.75
CA ILE A 5 13.84 -18.30 -2.37
C ILE A 5 12.56 -18.27 -3.20
N SER A 6 11.44 -18.64 -2.58
CA SER A 6 10.11 -18.47 -3.14
C SER A 6 10.01 -17.04 -3.64
N ILE A 7 9.96 -16.87 -4.95
CA ILE A 7 9.68 -15.63 -5.66
C ILE A 7 8.21 -15.27 -5.41
N VAL A 8 7.90 -14.91 -4.17
CA VAL A 8 6.71 -14.13 -3.87
C VAL A 8 6.99 -12.78 -4.51
N THR A 9 6.47 -12.58 -5.72
CA THR A 9 6.64 -11.33 -6.46
C THR A 9 6.22 -10.17 -5.57
N LYS A 10 7.16 -9.28 -5.27
CA LYS A 10 6.93 -8.15 -4.36
C LYS A 10 5.87 -7.23 -4.98
N THR A 11 5.11 -6.53 -4.14
CA THR A 11 4.06 -5.60 -4.63
C THR A 11 4.67 -4.53 -5.53
N SER A 12 5.85 -4.02 -5.16
CA SER A 12 6.60 -3.05 -5.96
C SER A 12 6.93 -3.56 -7.36
N GLU A 13 7.34 -4.82 -7.52
CA GLU A 13 7.69 -5.43 -8.80
C GLU A 13 6.46 -5.56 -9.70
N ARG A 14 5.35 -6.07 -9.15
CA ARG A 14 4.09 -6.22 -9.88
C ARG A 14 3.59 -4.88 -10.41
N VAL A 15 3.60 -3.87 -9.55
CA VAL A 15 3.05 -2.56 -9.90
C VAL A 15 4.00 -1.77 -10.82
N SER A 16 5.32 -1.90 -10.65
CA SER A 16 6.29 -1.32 -11.59
C SER A 16 6.10 -1.84 -13.01
N LYS A 17 5.85 -3.14 -13.16
CA LYS A 17 5.55 -3.77 -14.46
C LYS A 17 4.24 -3.23 -15.05
N ASN A 18 3.23 -3.03 -14.23
CA ASN A 18 1.97 -2.43 -14.68
C ASN A 18 2.18 -0.99 -15.15
N LEU A 19 2.97 -0.19 -14.43
CA LEU A 19 3.29 1.18 -14.78
C LEU A 19 4.07 1.28 -16.11
N SER A 20 5.06 0.40 -16.32
CA SER A 20 5.83 0.37 -17.57
C SER A 20 5.00 -0.08 -18.79
N ASN A 21 3.93 -0.84 -18.55
CA ASN A 21 3.05 -1.36 -19.60
C ASN A 21 1.88 -0.41 -19.92
N LEU A 22 1.73 0.72 -19.21
CA LEU A 22 0.70 1.69 -19.55
C LEU A 22 1.04 2.34 -20.89
N PRO A 23 0.12 2.29 -21.88
CA PRO A 23 0.23 3.15 -23.04
C PRO A 23 0.42 4.60 -22.59
N GLN A 24 1.36 5.32 -23.21
CA GLN A 24 1.67 6.73 -22.89
C GLN A 24 0.47 7.69 -23.04
N GLN A 25 -0.71 7.20 -23.44
CA GLN A 25 -1.93 7.96 -23.73
C GLN A 25 -3.22 7.34 -23.18
N THR A 26 -3.17 6.29 -22.33
CA THR A 26 -4.41 5.80 -21.70
C THR A 26 -4.86 6.80 -20.63
N GLU A 27 -5.75 7.72 -21.01
CA GLU A 27 -6.52 8.49 -20.05
C GLU A 27 -7.29 7.51 -19.15
N ILE A 28 -6.90 7.43 -17.89
CA ILE A 28 -7.65 6.69 -16.88
C ILE A 28 -9.04 7.32 -16.81
N SER A 29 -10.09 6.53 -17.00
CA SER A 29 -11.45 7.08 -16.98
C SER A 29 -11.72 7.76 -15.64
N ARG A 30 -12.53 8.83 -15.68
CA ARG A 30 -12.92 9.55 -14.46
C ARG A 30 -13.45 8.60 -13.38
N GLU A 31 -14.31 7.66 -13.78
CA GLU A 31 -14.87 6.64 -12.90
C GLU A 31 -13.78 5.79 -12.21
N ARG A 32 -12.77 5.33 -12.95
CA ARG A 32 -11.66 4.55 -12.37
C ARG A 32 -10.83 5.38 -11.39
N ARG A 33 -10.59 6.66 -11.69
CA ARG A 33 -9.92 7.58 -10.76
C ARG A 33 -10.71 7.74 -9.47
N GLU A 34 -12.02 7.98 -9.57
CA GLU A 34 -12.91 8.08 -8.41
C GLU A 34 -12.90 6.79 -7.56
N GLN A 35 -12.93 5.62 -8.20
CA GLN A 35 -12.81 4.32 -7.51
C GLN A 35 -11.44 4.16 -6.84
N ALA A 36 -10.35 4.61 -7.48
CA ALA A 36 -9.01 4.56 -6.90
C ALA A 36 -8.90 5.43 -5.64
N TYR A 37 -9.41 6.67 -5.70
CA TYR A 37 -9.49 7.55 -4.53
C TYR A 37 -10.36 6.96 -3.43
N ALA A 38 -11.51 6.36 -3.76
CA ALA A 38 -12.34 5.69 -2.76
C ALA A 38 -11.57 4.57 -2.04
N LYS A 39 -10.75 3.80 -2.76
CA LYS A 39 -9.89 2.75 -2.17
C LYS A 39 -8.73 3.31 -1.37
N LEU A 40 -8.13 4.41 -1.81
CA LEU A 40 -7.13 5.14 -1.02
C LEU A 40 -7.72 5.57 0.35
N LEU A 41 -8.88 6.22 0.33
CA LEU A 41 -9.57 6.67 1.55
C LEU A 41 -10.01 5.49 2.43
N GLU A 42 -10.45 4.38 1.83
CA GLU A 42 -10.77 3.15 2.56
C GLU A 42 -9.54 2.62 3.33
N GLY A 43 -8.36 2.58 2.68
CA GLY A 43 -7.11 2.18 3.30
C GLY A 43 -6.68 3.14 4.42
N GLN A 44 -6.80 4.45 4.21
CA GLN A 44 -6.51 5.46 5.24
C GLN A 44 -7.44 5.32 6.44
N ARG A 45 -8.73 5.01 6.23
CA ARG A 45 -9.68 4.73 7.32
C ARG A 45 -9.24 3.55 8.18
N TYR A 46 -8.73 2.48 7.57
CA TYR A 46 -8.16 1.36 8.32
C TYR A 46 -6.91 1.78 9.11
N LEU A 47 -6.03 2.61 8.55
CA LEU A 47 -4.87 3.15 9.27
C LEU A 47 -5.25 4.09 10.42
N LEU A 48 -6.25 4.94 10.24
CA LEU A 48 -6.76 5.80 11.30
C LEU A 48 -7.33 4.95 12.43
N LYS A 49 -8.05 3.87 12.10
CA LYS A 49 -8.52 2.90 13.09
C LYS A 49 -7.35 2.25 13.85
N THR A 50 -6.27 1.85 13.18
CA THR A 50 -5.10 1.29 13.89
C THR A 50 -4.38 2.33 14.75
N LYS A 51 -4.22 3.58 14.29
CA LYS A 51 -3.60 4.68 15.06
C LYS A 51 -4.47 5.07 16.26
N GLN A 52 -5.78 5.17 16.08
CA GLN A 52 -6.74 5.48 17.15
C GLN A 52 -6.82 4.34 18.16
N GLU A 53 -6.91 3.09 17.70
CA GLU A 53 -6.83 1.92 18.58
C GLU A 53 -5.50 1.96 19.35
N ARG A 54 -4.35 2.14 18.70
CA ARG A 54 -3.04 2.23 19.38
C ARG A 54 -3.00 3.35 20.43
N TYR A 55 -3.55 4.52 20.14
CA TYR A 55 -3.61 5.66 21.07
C TYR A 55 -4.48 5.35 22.29
N LEU A 56 -5.70 4.83 22.08
CA LEU A 56 -6.62 4.45 23.15
C LEU A 56 -6.13 3.23 23.96
N LEU A 57 -5.31 2.37 23.35
CA LEU A 57 -4.81 1.11 23.94
C LEU A 57 -3.57 1.27 24.82
N SER A 58 -2.92 2.44 24.83
CA SER A 58 -1.87 2.73 25.83
C SER A 58 -2.40 2.67 27.28
N ALA A 59 -3.73 2.73 27.46
CA ALA A 59 -4.40 2.73 28.76
C ALA A 59 -4.90 1.35 29.24
N LYS A 60 -4.95 0.30 28.40
CA LYS A 60 -5.44 -1.04 28.81
C LYS A 60 -4.87 -2.15 27.91
N GLN A 61 -3.98 -2.95 28.50
CA GLN A 61 -3.34 -4.19 28.03
C GLN A 61 -3.89 -4.82 26.72
N VAL A 62 -2.99 -4.85 25.72
CA VAL A 62 -2.78 -5.87 24.67
C VAL A 62 -4.03 -6.58 24.14
N ARG A 63 -4.67 -5.99 23.12
CA ARG A 63 -5.28 -6.84 22.08
C ARG A 63 -4.16 -7.44 21.23
N SER A 64 -4.34 -8.71 20.85
CA SER A 64 -3.31 -9.53 20.22
C SER A 64 -2.74 -8.86 18.97
N GLU A 65 -1.43 -8.99 18.79
CA GLU A 65 -0.71 -8.60 17.58
C GLU A 65 -1.44 -9.00 16.29
N ALA A 66 -2.17 -10.12 16.31
CA ALA A 66 -3.04 -10.59 15.25
C ALA A 66 -4.14 -9.60 14.82
N ALA A 67 -4.76 -8.86 15.75
CA ALA A 67 -5.79 -7.87 15.42
C ALA A 67 -5.18 -6.69 14.64
N LEU A 68 -4.03 -6.19 15.07
CA LEU A 68 -3.31 -5.11 14.36
C LEU A 68 -2.84 -5.57 12.98
N THR A 69 -2.33 -6.78 12.88
CA THR A 69 -1.94 -7.41 11.61
C THR A 69 -3.14 -7.56 10.66
N SER A 70 -4.32 -7.90 11.19
CA SER A 70 -5.53 -8.06 10.38
C SER A 70 -5.98 -6.74 9.73
N VAL A 71 -5.97 -5.63 10.48
CA VAL A 71 -6.36 -4.31 9.97
C VAL A 71 -5.30 -3.75 9.03
N ALA A 72 -4.02 -3.96 9.35
CA ALA A 72 -2.92 -3.62 8.44
C ALA A 72 -3.05 -4.33 7.08
N ARG A 73 -3.43 -5.61 7.08
CA ARG A 73 -3.68 -6.36 5.84
C ARG A 73 -4.83 -5.77 5.02
N LEU A 74 -5.91 -5.33 5.67
CA LEU A 74 -7.03 -4.67 4.99
C LEU A 74 -6.61 -3.32 4.38
N ALA A 75 -5.86 -2.51 5.11
CA ALA A 75 -5.31 -1.26 4.59
C ALA A 75 -4.40 -1.50 3.38
N ARG A 76 -3.46 -2.46 3.48
CA ARG A 76 -2.55 -2.82 2.38
C ARG A 76 -3.33 -3.26 1.14
N ALA A 77 -4.36 -4.10 1.30
CA ALA A 77 -5.19 -4.55 0.20
C ALA A 77 -5.97 -3.40 -0.46
N ALA A 78 -6.49 -2.45 0.33
CA ALA A 78 -7.19 -1.29 -0.19
C ALA A 78 -6.25 -0.39 -1.02
N PHE A 79 -5.05 -0.09 -0.51
CA PHE A 79 -4.06 0.69 -1.26
C PHE A 79 -3.57 -0.04 -2.52
N GLN A 80 -3.37 -1.36 -2.44
CA GLN A 80 -3.02 -2.15 -3.61
C GLN A 80 -4.12 -2.10 -4.68
N LYS A 81 -5.38 -2.06 -4.26
CA LYS A 81 -6.49 -1.88 -5.21
C LYS A 81 -6.52 -0.47 -5.80
N ALA A 82 -6.15 0.55 -5.04
CA ALA A 82 -6.06 1.92 -5.54
C ALA A 82 -5.04 2.04 -6.68
N VAL A 83 -3.83 1.49 -6.52
CA VAL A 83 -2.80 1.50 -7.58
C VAL A 83 -3.14 0.61 -8.78
N GLU A 84 -3.98 -0.41 -8.61
CA GLU A 84 -4.50 -1.21 -9.73
C GLU A 84 -5.54 -0.44 -10.55
N LEU A 85 -6.36 0.39 -9.90
CA LEU A 85 -7.40 1.18 -10.54
C LEU A 85 -6.81 2.42 -11.22
N ASP A 86 -5.89 3.08 -10.52
CA ASP A 86 -5.12 4.21 -11.01
C ASP A 86 -3.63 4.02 -10.67
N PRO A 87 -2.83 3.50 -11.61
CA PRO A 87 -1.40 3.32 -11.41
C PRO A 87 -0.61 4.63 -11.32
N THR A 88 -1.23 5.77 -11.62
CA THR A 88 -0.64 7.12 -11.56
C THR A 88 -1.02 7.87 -10.30
N LEU A 89 -1.68 7.22 -9.35
CA LEU A 89 -2.04 7.81 -8.05
C LEU A 89 -0.87 7.68 -7.06
N ALA A 90 0.01 8.68 -7.02
CA ALA A 90 1.23 8.68 -6.20
C ALA A 90 0.97 8.43 -4.71
N GLU A 91 -0.10 9.01 -4.16
CA GLU A 91 -0.47 8.91 -2.74
C GLU A 91 -0.74 7.47 -2.30
N ALA A 92 -1.24 6.62 -3.19
CA ALA A 92 -1.47 5.21 -2.90
C ALA A 92 -0.15 4.44 -2.76
N TYR A 93 0.89 4.80 -3.52
CA TYR A 93 2.23 4.24 -3.35
C TYR A 93 2.90 4.72 -2.07
N THR A 94 2.76 6.00 -1.73
CA THR A 94 3.23 6.54 -0.45
C THR A 94 2.59 5.80 0.73
N ALA A 95 1.28 5.56 0.67
CA ALA A 95 0.56 4.80 1.69
C ALA A 95 1.00 3.32 1.76
N LEU A 96 1.26 2.69 0.60
CA LEU A 96 1.84 1.33 0.55
C LEU A 96 3.24 1.29 1.16
N ALA A 97 4.07 2.30 0.93
CA ALA A 97 5.40 2.39 1.53
C ALA A 97 5.32 2.52 3.06
N GLU A 98 4.48 3.43 3.58
CA GLU A 98 4.28 3.62 5.03
C GLU A 98 3.82 2.32 5.70
N ILE A 99 2.83 1.63 5.14
CA ILE A 99 2.30 0.41 5.76
C ILE A 99 3.28 -0.76 5.65
N THR A 100 4.07 -0.84 4.58
CA THR A 100 5.11 -1.86 4.40
C THR A 100 6.28 -1.66 5.36
N LEU A 101 6.58 -0.41 5.72
CA LEU A 101 7.61 -0.12 6.73
C LEU A 101 7.14 -0.42 8.15
N SER A 102 5.87 -0.12 8.46
CA SER A 102 5.34 -0.08 9.83
C SER A 102 4.61 -1.35 10.28
N THR A 103 4.36 -2.32 9.39
CA THR A 103 3.57 -3.53 9.70
C THR A 103 4.16 -4.80 9.07
N PRO A 104 4.08 -5.96 9.76
CA PRO A 104 4.55 -7.22 9.20
C PRO A 104 3.84 -7.68 7.91
N PRO A 105 4.51 -8.45 7.04
CA PRO A 105 5.97 -8.54 6.97
C PRO A 105 6.53 -7.16 6.60
N ASN A 106 7.45 -6.64 7.40
CA ASN A 106 8.05 -5.35 7.15
C ASN A 106 9.23 -5.53 6.18
N GLY A 107 9.31 -4.65 5.19
CA GLY A 107 10.32 -4.74 4.13
C GLY A 107 10.83 -3.37 3.76
N LEU A 108 11.93 -2.93 4.37
CA LEU A 108 12.51 -1.60 4.11
C LEU A 108 12.79 -1.39 2.62
N GLU A 109 13.36 -2.38 1.96
CA GLU A 109 13.65 -2.33 0.52
C GLU A 109 12.37 -2.19 -0.32
N GLU A 110 11.32 -2.96 0.00
CA GLU A 110 10.04 -2.86 -0.72
C GLU A 110 9.37 -1.49 -0.49
N ALA A 111 9.41 -0.98 0.74
CA ALA A 111 8.91 0.35 1.08
C ALA A 111 9.66 1.45 0.31
N LEU A 112 10.99 1.37 0.22
CA LEU A 112 11.81 2.31 -0.55
C LEU A 112 11.47 2.25 -2.04
N MET A 113 11.27 1.05 -2.61
CA MET A 113 10.87 0.90 -4.00
C MET A 113 9.49 1.54 -4.26
N LEU A 114 8.52 1.33 -3.37
CA LEU A 114 7.20 1.95 -3.46
C LEU A 114 7.27 3.48 -3.36
N ALA A 115 8.04 4.02 -2.42
CA ALA A 115 8.24 5.46 -2.28
C ALA A 115 8.90 6.07 -3.52
N ASN A 116 9.90 5.39 -4.10
CA ASN A 116 10.54 5.82 -5.34
C ASN A 116 9.57 5.84 -6.53
N ILE A 117 8.60 4.91 -6.59
CA ILE A 117 7.54 4.96 -7.61
C ILE A 117 6.66 6.19 -7.40
N ALA A 118 6.27 6.49 -6.15
CA ALA A 118 5.47 7.67 -5.84
C ALA A 118 6.14 8.96 -6.34
N VAL A 119 7.42 9.15 -6.03
CA VAL A 119 8.22 10.33 -6.45
C VAL A 119 8.38 10.40 -7.97
N LYS A 120 8.50 9.26 -8.67
CA LYS A 120 8.56 9.24 -10.14
C LYS A 120 7.25 9.66 -10.79
N ILE A 121 6.12 9.37 -10.14
CA ILE A 121 4.78 9.71 -10.63
C ILE A 121 4.49 11.19 -10.32
N ASN A 122 4.67 11.60 -9.07
CA ASN A 122 4.55 12.97 -8.62
C ASN A 122 5.71 13.32 -7.67
N PRO A 123 6.65 14.20 -8.08
CA PRO A 123 7.79 14.59 -7.26
C PRO A 123 7.47 15.67 -6.21
N ASP A 124 6.31 16.34 -6.32
CA ASP A 124 5.87 17.39 -5.39
C ASP A 124 5.08 16.82 -4.20
#